data_AF-A0A420IZI2-F1
#
_entry.id   AF-A0A420IZI2-F1
#
_cell.length_a   1.000
_cell.length_b   1.000
_cell.length_c   1.000
_cell.angle_alpha   90.00
_cell.angle_beta   90.00
_cell.angle_gamma   90.00
#
_symmetry.space_group_name_H-M   'P 1'
#
loop_
_entity.id
_entity.type
_entity.pdbx_description
1 polymer ?
#
loop_
_entity_poly.entity_id
_entity_poly.type
_entity_poly.pdbx_seq_one_letter_code
_entity_poly.pdbx_strand_id
1 'polypeptide(L)'
;MSYNFNAESKEYNRRIIPQGASEDDISGYIKFKTELYKREEWFDEDLWETFSYDFEQFNLDNWKMAEKGILQSIRKTLRSAGVNVKKDEVLVWDALNKMTTPTMDRRPNQEVIER
;
A
#
# COMPACT_ATOMS: atom_id res chain seq x y z
N MET A 1 18.39 -14.45 4.97
CA MET A 1 17.16 -15.24 4.77
C MET A 1 16.75 -15.15 3.30
N SER A 2 16.58 -16.27 2.61
CA SER A 2 15.91 -16.32 1.31
C SER A 2 14.40 -16.34 1.54
N TYR A 3 13.69 -15.37 0.98
CA TYR A 3 12.23 -15.27 1.03
C TYR A 3 11.59 -16.52 0.37
N ASN A 4 10.71 -17.24 1.07
CA ASN A 4 10.13 -18.48 0.57
C ASN A 4 8.76 -18.24 -0.07
N PHE A 5 8.81 -17.70 -1.29
CA PHE A 5 7.64 -17.30 -2.07
C PHE A 5 6.56 -18.40 -2.19
N ASN A 6 6.96 -19.67 -2.30
CA ASN A 6 6.01 -20.78 -2.51
C ASN A 6 5.18 -21.15 -1.27
N ALA A 7 5.69 -20.89 -0.07
CA ALA A 7 4.92 -21.09 1.17
C ALA A 7 3.93 -19.94 1.35
N GLU A 8 4.42 -18.71 1.19
CA GLU A 8 3.64 -17.48 1.38
C GLU A 8 2.58 -17.29 0.29
N SER A 9 2.79 -17.81 -0.94
CA SER A 9 1.74 -17.75 -1.98
C SER A 9 0.51 -18.59 -1.65
N LYS A 10 0.61 -19.62 -0.81
CA LYS A 10 -0.59 -20.39 -0.40
C LYS A 10 -1.45 -19.63 0.61
N GLU A 11 -0.82 -18.77 1.38
CA GLU A 11 -1.42 -18.02 2.47
C GLU A 11 -1.92 -16.64 2.01
N TYR A 12 -1.13 -15.94 1.19
CA TYR A 12 -1.36 -14.55 0.81
C TYR A 12 -1.72 -14.35 -0.68
N ASN A 13 -1.96 -15.43 -1.45
CA ASN A 13 -2.53 -15.29 -2.81
C ASN A 13 -3.92 -14.65 -2.79
N ARG A 14 -4.68 -14.83 -1.70
CA ARG A 14 -6.00 -14.23 -1.53
C ARG A 14 -5.85 -12.94 -0.72
N ARG A 15 -6.73 -11.97 -0.99
CA ARG A 15 -6.85 -10.76 -0.16
C ARG A 15 -7.02 -11.19 1.31
N ILE A 16 -6.18 -10.65 2.19
CA ILE A 16 -6.39 -10.81 3.63
C ILE A 16 -7.48 -9.85 4.10
N ILE A 17 -8.24 -10.26 5.10
CA ILE A 17 -9.10 -9.34 5.87
C ILE A 17 -8.20 -8.79 6.97
N PRO A 18 -7.77 -7.52 6.90
CA PRO A 18 -6.79 -7.02 7.86
C PRO A 18 -7.41 -6.78 9.24
N GLN A 19 -8.75 -6.80 9.35
CA GLN A 19 -9.44 -6.69 10.62
C GLN A 19 -9.24 -7.96 11.46
N GLY A 20 -8.44 -7.85 12.52
CA GLY A 20 -8.06 -8.96 13.38
C GLY A 20 -6.83 -9.74 12.93
N ALA A 21 -6.15 -9.28 11.86
CA ALA A 21 -4.88 -9.84 11.44
C ALA A 21 -3.76 -9.45 12.41
N SER A 22 -2.76 -10.32 12.57
CA SER A 22 -1.58 -10.02 13.38
C SER A 22 -0.61 -9.08 12.64
N GLU A 23 0.33 -8.50 13.39
CA GLU A 23 1.41 -7.68 12.81
C GLU A 23 2.24 -8.46 11.77
N ASP A 24 2.50 -9.74 12.06
CA ASP A 24 3.20 -10.65 11.17
C ASP A 24 2.40 -10.94 9.90
N ASP A 25 1.08 -11.09 10.00
CA ASP A 25 0.20 -11.30 8.84
C ASP A 25 0.18 -10.09 7.91
N ILE A 26 0.06 -8.89 8.48
CA ILE A 26 0.06 -7.65 7.72
C ILE A 26 1.42 -7.45 7.04
N SER A 27 2.50 -7.59 7.80
CA SER A 27 3.87 -7.45 7.30
C SER A 27 4.20 -8.50 6.23
N GLY A 28 3.78 -9.76 6.44
CA GLY A 28 3.93 -10.87 5.52
C GLY A 28 3.19 -10.64 4.22
N TYR A 29 1.92 -10.23 4.30
CA TYR A 29 1.12 -9.92 3.12
C TYR A 29 1.71 -8.78 2.28
N ILE A 30 2.17 -7.69 2.90
CA ILE A 30 2.80 -6.57 2.17
C ILE A 30 4.11 -7.03 1.50
N LYS A 31 4.95 -7.82 2.20
CA LYS A 31 6.17 -8.41 1.63
C LYS A 31 5.82 -9.29 0.43
N PHE A 32 4.84 -10.17 0.57
CA PHE A 32 4.39 -11.07 -0.48
C PHE A 32 3.93 -10.35 -1.73
N LYS A 33 3.03 -9.37 -1.59
CA LYS A 33 2.56 -8.58 -2.72
C LYS A 33 3.68 -7.78 -3.38
N THR A 34 4.59 -7.22 -2.60
CA THR A 34 5.77 -6.52 -3.13
C THR A 34 6.63 -7.43 -4.00
N GLU A 35 6.91 -8.66 -3.56
CA GLU A 35 7.69 -9.62 -4.34
C GLU A 35 6.90 -10.16 -5.54
N LEU A 36 5.58 -10.33 -5.43
CA LEU A 36 4.71 -10.71 -6.53
C LEU A 36 4.75 -9.68 -7.66
N TYR A 37 4.66 -8.38 -7.33
CA TYR A 37 4.72 -7.31 -8.34
C TYR A 37 6.05 -7.31 -9.10
N LYS A 38 7.16 -7.55 -8.40
CA LYS A 38 8.49 -7.66 -9.03
C LYS A 38 8.58 -8.89 -9.94
N ARG A 39 8.08 -10.03 -9.47
CA ARG A 39 8.18 -11.31 -10.18
C ARG A 39 7.36 -11.33 -11.46
N GLU A 40 6.14 -10.82 -11.39
CA GLU A 40 5.21 -10.79 -12.52
C GLU A 40 5.42 -9.54 -13.40
N GLU A 41 6.46 -8.75 -13.10
CA GLU A 41 6.87 -7.56 -13.87
C GLU A 41 5.71 -6.56 -14.11
N TRP A 42 4.87 -6.33 -13.10
CA TRP A 42 3.80 -5.33 -13.19
C TRP A 42 4.40 -3.92 -13.23
N PHE A 43 3.83 -3.04 -14.06
CA PHE A 43 4.25 -1.64 -14.20
C PHE A 43 3.07 -0.69 -14.43
N ASP A 44 3.34 0.61 -14.30
CA ASP A 44 2.44 1.74 -14.59
C ASP A 44 1.03 1.61 -13.99
N GLU A 45 -0.01 1.78 -14.81
CA GLU A 45 -1.41 1.78 -14.39
C GLU A 45 -1.87 0.39 -13.93
N ASP A 46 -1.40 -0.68 -14.57
CA ASP A 46 -1.76 -2.06 -14.22
C ASP A 46 -1.25 -2.43 -12.81
N LEU A 47 -0.02 -2.02 -12.49
CA LEU A 47 0.53 -2.17 -11.13
C LEU A 47 -0.28 -1.35 -10.12
N TRP A 48 -0.67 -0.13 -10.49
CA TRP A 48 -1.42 0.74 -9.60
C TRP A 48 -2.83 0.21 -9.31
N GLU A 49 -3.53 -0.29 -10.34
CA GLU A 49 -4.85 -0.91 -10.19
C GLU A 49 -4.77 -2.15 -9.31
N THR A 50 -3.78 -3.02 -9.57
CA THR A 50 -3.56 -4.25 -8.79
C THR A 50 -3.19 -3.93 -7.34
N PHE A 51 -2.31 -2.94 -7.11
CA PHE A 51 -1.96 -2.48 -5.77
C PHE A 51 -3.20 -1.93 -5.04
N SER A 52 -3.98 -1.08 -5.69
CA SER A 52 -5.20 -0.50 -5.10
C SER A 52 -6.21 -1.59 -4.77
N TYR A 53 -6.37 -2.57 -5.65
CA TYR A 53 -7.21 -3.74 -5.44
C TYR A 53 -6.71 -4.58 -4.25
N ASP A 54 -5.41 -4.86 -4.14
CA ASP A 54 -4.88 -5.74 -3.10
C ASP A 54 -4.94 -5.16 -1.69
N PHE A 55 -4.93 -3.83 -1.57
CA PHE A 55 -4.87 -3.11 -0.29
C PHE A 55 -6.12 -2.24 -0.01
N GLU A 56 -7.20 -2.42 -0.78
CA GLU A 56 -8.45 -1.66 -0.64
C GLU A 56 -9.03 -1.69 0.79
N GLN A 57 -8.88 -2.80 1.50
CA GLN A 57 -9.39 -2.96 2.86
C GLN A 57 -8.42 -2.50 3.95
N PHE A 58 -7.21 -2.05 3.59
CA PHE A 58 -6.23 -1.61 4.56
C PHE A 58 -6.55 -0.20 5.07
N ASN A 59 -6.62 -0.05 6.38
CA ASN A 59 -6.67 1.24 7.04
C ASN A 59 -5.28 1.64 7.58
N LEU A 60 -5.18 2.85 8.15
CA LEU A 60 -3.93 3.38 8.69
C LEU A 60 -3.30 2.47 9.75
N ASP A 61 -4.10 1.83 10.61
CA ASP A 61 -3.58 1.03 11.71
C ASP A 61 -2.91 -0.25 11.18
N ASN A 62 -3.47 -0.85 10.14
CA ASN A 62 -2.84 -1.97 9.44
C ASN A 62 -1.48 -1.55 8.85
N TRP A 63 -1.41 -0.39 8.19
CA TRP A 63 -0.13 0.08 7.65
C TRP A 63 0.91 0.40 8.73
N LYS A 64 0.49 0.85 9.92
CA LYS A 64 1.37 1.11 11.07
C LYS A 64 1.91 -0.17 11.71
N MET A 65 1.21 -1.29 11.54
CA MET A 65 1.70 -2.61 11.97
C MET A 65 2.89 -3.07 11.10
N ALA A 66 3.02 -2.58 9.87
CA ALA A 66 4.12 -3.00 9.02
C ALA A 66 5.46 -2.35 9.40
N GLU A 67 6.52 -3.15 9.44
CA GLU A 67 7.87 -2.62 9.64
C GLU A 67 8.24 -1.57 8.58
N LYS A 68 8.92 -0.51 9.01
CA LYS A 68 9.35 0.59 8.12
C LYS A 68 10.14 0.12 6.89
N GLY A 69 10.94 -0.93 7.02
CA GLY A 69 11.71 -1.50 5.90
C GLY A 69 10.83 -2.07 4.80
N ILE A 70 9.71 -2.69 5.18
CA ILE A 70 8.71 -3.25 4.25
C ILE A 70 8.03 -2.13 3.48
N LEU A 71 7.59 -1.10 4.20
CA LEU A 71 6.96 0.09 3.62
C LEU A 71 7.90 0.81 2.65
N GLN A 72 9.20 0.84 2.94
CA GLN A 72 10.19 1.39 2.02
C GLN A 72 10.39 0.50 0.78
N SER A 73 10.33 -0.82 0.94
CA SER A 73 10.48 -1.78 -0.18
C SER A 73 9.33 -1.66 -1.17
N ILE A 74 8.09 -1.66 -0.70
CA ILE A 74 6.91 -1.54 -1.58
C ILE A 74 6.91 -0.19 -2.31
N ARG A 75 7.26 0.89 -1.62
CA ARG A 75 7.40 2.21 -2.26
C ARG A 75 8.44 2.23 -3.37
N LYS A 76 9.61 1.64 -3.12
CA LYS A 76 10.67 1.56 -4.13
C LYS A 76 10.19 0.78 -5.35
N THR A 77 9.49 -0.33 -5.13
CA THR A 77 8.94 -1.20 -6.17
C THR A 77 7.92 -0.44 -7.04
N LEU A 78 6.96 0.24 -6.43
CA LEU A 78 5.99 1.08 -7.14
C LEU A 78 6.71 2.15 -8.00
N ARG A 79 7.68 2.87 -7.41
CA ARG A 79 8.42 3.93 -8.13
C ARG A 79 9.31 3.40 -9.25
N SER A 80 9.96 2.25 -9.06
CA SER A 80 10.81 1.65 -10.09
C SER A 80 10.01 1.14 -11.28
N ALA A 81 8.74 0.81 -11.05
CA ALA A 81 7.82 0.31 -12.05
C ALA A 81 6.93 1.40 -12.66
N GLY A 82 7.32 2.68 -12.57
CA GLY A 82 6.64 3.79 -13.25
C GLY A 82 5.52 4.48 -12.46
N VAL A 83 5.13 3.95 -11.29
CA VAL A 83 4.11 4.58 -10.44
C VAL A 83 4.67 5.81 -9.73
N ASN A 84 4.11 6.99 -10.01
CA ASN A 84 4.58 8.25 -9.47
C ASN A 84 4.19 8.45 -7.99
N VAL A 85 4.97 7.84 -7.08
CA VAL A 85 4.75 8.01 -5.63
C VAL A 85 5.50 9.25 -5.10
N LYS A 86 4.77 10.32 -4.75
CA LYS A 86 5.33 11.58 -4.22
C LYS A 86 6.31 11.33 -3.07
N LYS A 87 7.42 12.09 -3.05
CA LYS A 87 8.56 11.82 -2.15
C LYS A 87 8.35 12.30 -0.71
N ASP A 88 7.38 13.19 -0.45
CA ASP A 88 7.30 13.91 0.83
C ASP A 88 7.43 12.98 2.06
N GLU A 89 8.32 13.39 2.95
CA GLU A 89 8.75 12.63 4.13
C GLU A 89 7.68 12.53 5.22
N VAL A 90 6.47 13.05 4.97
CA VAL A 90 5.32 13.02 5.88
C VAL A 90 4.60 11.67 5.83
N LEU A 91 5.38 10.57 5.87
CA LEU A 91 4.95 9.18 5.80
C LEU A 91 4.59 8.76 4.37
N VAL A 92 5.29 7.71 3.90
CA VAL A 92 4.94 6.93 2.71
C VAL A 92 3.44 6.59 2.67
N TRP A 93 2.85 6.43 3.86
CA TRP A 93 1.43 6.28 4.09
C TRP A 93 0.58 7.46 3.59
N ASP A 94 0.90 8.73 3.89
CA ASP A 94 0.10 9.88 3.41
C ASP A 94 0.10 9.97 1.89
N ALA A 95 1.23 9.60 1.26
CA ALA A 95 1.32 9.52 -0.19
C ALA A 95 0.41 8.39 -0.71
N LEU A 96 0.49 7.19 -0.14
CA LEU A 96 -0.37 6.07 -0.54
C LEU A 96 -1.86 6.37 -0.30
N ASN A 97 -2.22 6.93 0.85
CA ASN A 97 -3.60 7.27 1.22
C ASN A 97 -4.18 8.41 0.36
N LYS A 98 -3.41 9.47 0.07
CA LYS A 98 -3.84 10.55 -0.85
C LYS A 98 -4.02 10.07 -2.29
N MET A 99 -3.38 8.98 -2.68
CA MET A 99 -3.49 8.41 -4.03
C MET A 99 -4.59 7.33 -4.13
N THR A 100 -4.85 6.55 -3.08
CA THR A 100 -5.91 5.54 -3.06
C THR A 100 -7.29 6.10 -2.71
N THR A 101 -7.38 7.27 -2.07
CA THR A 101 -8.66 8.00 -2.03
C THR A 101 -8.92 8.59 -3.42
N PRO A 102 -10.03 8.24 -4.11
CA PRO A 102 -10.42 8.98 -5.30
C PRO A 102 -10.55 10.44 -4.88
N THR A 103 -9.97 11.34 -5.65
CA THR A 103 -9.96 12.78 -5.42
C THR A 103 -11.41 13.30 -5.36
N MET A 104 -12.09 13.12 -4.23
CA MET A 104 -13.21 13.96 -3.87
C MET A 104 -12.59 15.27 -3.43
N ASP A 105 -12.54 16.15 -4.42
CA ASP A 105 -12.30 17.58 -4.34
C ASP A 105 -13.09 18.19 -3.18
N ARG A 106 -12.54 18.09 -1.96
CA ARG A 106 -13.02 18.82 -0.80
C ARG A 106 -12.46 20.23 -0.91
N ARG A 107 -13.20 21.06 -1.66
CA ARG A 107 -13.15 22.52 -1.51
C ARG A 107 -13.19 22.83 0.00
N PRO A 108 -12.28 23.66 0.53
CA PRO A 108 -12.35 24.04 1.93
C PRO A 108 -13.64 24.85 2.14
N ASN A 109 -14.47 24.42 3.08
CA ASN A 109 -15.57 25.23 3.61
C ASN A 109 -14.96 26.55 4.09
N GLN A 110 -15.25 27.64 3.38
CA GLN A 110 -15.13 28.96 3.96
C GLN A 110 -16.17 29.04 5.09
N GLU A 111 -15.69 29.04 6.33
CA GLU A 111 -16.45 29.60 7.45
C GLU A 111 -16.71 31.06 7.12
N VAL A 112 -17.92 31.36 6.66
CA VAL A 112 -18.45 32.72 6.68
C VAL A 112 -18.86 32.99 8.13
N ILE A 113 -17.91 33.51 8.90
CA ILE A 113 -18.21 34.25 10.12
C ILE A 113 -18.59 35.65 9.66
N GLU A 114 -19.87 35.96 9.64
CA GLU A 114 -20.31 37.36 9.72
C GLU A 114 -21.26 37.52 10.91
N ARG A 115 -20.97 38.59 11.65
CA ARG A 115 -21.51 39.00 12.93
C ARG A 115 -22.83 39.74 12.77
#